data_AF-A0A179C701-F1
#
_entry.id   AF-A0A179C701-F1
#
_cell.length_a   1.000
_cell.length_b   1.000
_cell.length_c   1.000
_cell.angle_alpha   90.00
_cell.angle_beta   90.00
_cell.angle_gamma   90.00
#
_symmetry.space_group_name_H-M   'P 1'
#
loop_
_entity.id
_entity.type
_entity.pdbx_description
1 polymer ?
#
loop_
_entity_poly.entity_id
_entity_poly.type
_entity_poly.pdbx_seq_one_letter_code
_entity_poly.pdbx_strand_id
1 'polypeptide(L)'
;MQLITRNNASVMIQKRMKTGKRLHVILTTWKRDRKIEITQNGGSYQLNENGFKHFQASKLNQQKCISVLKERMNIEFPRSHQIYIAFK
;
A
#
# COMPACT_ATOMS: atom_id res chain seq x y z
N MET A 1 -12.90 0.98 -6.82
CA MET A 1 -11.75 1.70 -6.21
C MET A 1 -12.30 2.93 -5.53
N GLN A 2 -11.88 3.21 -4.30
CA GLN A 2 -12.30 4.38 -3.53
C GLN A 2 -11.19 5.44 -3.57
N LEU A 3 -11.54 6.72 -3.75
CA LEU A 3 -10.57 7.81 -3.63
C LEU A 3 -10.40 8.20 -2.17
N ILE A 4 -9.16 8.26 -1.70
CA ILE A 4 -8.82 8.63 -0.32
C ILE A 4 -7.64 9.60 -0.31
N THR A 5 -7.44 10.31 0.80
CA THR A 5 -6.19 11.06 0.99
C THR A 5 -5.03 10.10 1.22
N ARG A 6 -3.85 10.45 0.71
CA ARG A 6 -2.63 9.64 0.87
C ARG A 6 -2.32 9.35 2.34
N ASN A 7 -2.54 10.33 3.22
CA ASN A 7 -2.29 10.17 4.66
C ASN A 7 -3.23 9.12 5.29
N ASN A 8 -4.49 9.04 4.84
CA ASN A 8 -5.48 8.10 5.37
C ASN A 8 -5.25 6.66 4.91
N ALA A 9 -4.48 6.44 3.83
CA ALA A 9 -4.23 5.11 3.28
C ALA A 9 -3.60 4.17 4.30
N SER A 10 -2.53 4.61 4.96
CA SER A 10 -1.83 3.81 5.98
C SER A 10 -2.73 3.42 7.14
N VAL A 11 -3.60 4.33 7.60
CA VAL A 11 -4.54 4.09 8.71
C VAL A 11 -5.60 3.07 8.30
N MET A 12 -6.16 3.20 7.10
CA MET A 12 -7.18 2.29 6.59
C MET A 12 -6.62 0.88 6.38
N ILE A 13 -5.40 0.77 5.83
CA ILE A 13 -4.69 -0.50 5.65
C ILE A 13 -4.38 -1.13 7.00
N GLN A 14 -3.90 -0.36 7.97
CA GLN A 14 -3.60 -0.86 9.31
C GLN A 14 -4.85 -1.41 10.01
N LYS A 15 -6.00 -0.72 9.90
CA LYS A 15 -7.28 -1.23 10.44
C LYS A 15 -7.65 -2.57 9.82
N ARG A 16 -7.45 -2.73 8.50
CA ARG A 16 -7.77 -3.97 7.79
C ARG A 16 -6.76 -5.10 8.05
N MET A 17 -5.51 -4.79 8.34
CA MET A 17 -4.53 -5.76 8.81
C MET A 17 -4.93 -6.36 10.18
N LYS A 18 -5.53 -5.54 11.07
CA LYS A 18 -5.97 -5.99 12.40
C LYS A 18 -7.16 -6.96 12.37
N THR A 19 -7.97 -6.95 11.32
CA THR A 19 -9.14 -7.85 11.24
C THR A 19 -8.76 -9.30 10.89
N GLY A 20 -7.48 -9.60 10.67
CA GLY A 20 -6.97 -10.97 10.48
C GLY A 20 -7.39 -11.63 9.16
N LYS A 21 -8.19 -10.96 8.32
CA LYS A 21 -8.58 -11.45 7.00
C LYS A 21 -7.42 -11.34 6.02
N ARG A 22 -7.39 -12.23 5.04
CA ARG A 22 -6.45 -12.16 3.91
C ARG A 22 -6.51 -10.76 3.31
N LEU A 23 -5.37 -10.09 3.30
CA LEU A 23 -5.26 -8.73 2.82
C LEU A 23 -4.66 -8.70 1.41
N HIS A 24 -5.41 -8.17 0.45
CA HIS A 24 -4.88 -7.71 -0.83
C HIS A 24 -5.31 -6.26 -1.04
N VAL A 25 -4.33 -5.35 -1.06
CA VAL A 25 -4.57 -3.91 -1.26
C VAL A 25 -3.82 -3.43 -2.48
N ILE A 26 -4.46 -2.58 -3.27
CA ILE A 26 -3.87 -1.87 -4.39
C ILE A 26 -4.07 -0.38 -4.18
N LEU A 27 -2.97 0.36 -4.18
CA LEU A 27 -2.93 1.81 -4.20
C LEU A 27 -2.47 2.29 -5.58
N THR A 28 -3.17 3.27 -6.15
CA THR A 28 -2.79 3.85 -7.45
C THR A 28 -2.93 5.37 -7.46
N THR A 29 -2.11 6.04 -8.26
CA THR A 29 -2.26 7.47 -8.56
C THR A 29 -3.57 7.75 -9.30
N TRP A 30 -3.97 9.02 -9.35
CA TRP A 30 -5.11 9.46 -10.16
C TRP A 30 -5.01 9.01 -11.63
N LYS A 31 -3.82 9.17 -12.22
CA LYS A 31 -3.51 8.75 -13.60
C LYS A 31 -3.37 7.23 -13.76
N ARG A 32 -3.32 6.48 -12.65
CA ARG A 32 -3.11 5.02 -12.60
C ARG A 32 -1.81 4.54 -13.25
N ASP A 33 -0.84 5.44 -13.42
CA ASP A 33 0.48 5.19 -13.98
C ASP A 33 1.47 4.60 -12.96
N ARG A 34 1.15 4.71 -11.66
CA ARG A 34 1.98 4.22 -10.57
C ARG A 34 1.13 3.43 -9.59
N LYS A 35 1.66 2.30 -9.12
CA LYS A 35 0.95 1.34 -8.27
C LYS A 35 1.81 0.84 -7.11
N ILE A 36 1.21 0.77 -5.93
CA ILE A 36 1.73 0.00 -4.79
C ILE A 36 0.72 -1.10 -4.47
N GLU A 37 1.18 -2.33 -4.37
CA GLU A 37 0.39 -3.50 -4.02
C GLU A 37 0.89 -4.10 -2.72
N ILE A 38 -0.04 -4.46 -1.83
CA ILE A 38 0.24 -5.18 -0.59
C ILE A 38 -0.55 -6.47 -0.62
N THR A 39 0.15 -7.59 -0.43
CA THR A 39 -0.45 -8.92 -0.31
C THR A 39 0.00 -9.58 0.98
N GLN A 40 -0.93 -10.22 1.68
CA GLN A 40 -0.63 -11.05 2.84
C GLN A 40 -0.55 -12.52 2.42
N ASN A 41 0.59 -13.15 2.72
CA ASN A 41 0.86 -14.56 2.47
C ASN A 41 1.31 -15.24 3.76
N GLY A 42 0.48 -16.15 4.29
CA GLY A 42 0.85 -17.03 5.40
C GLY A 42 1.33 -16.31 6.67
N GLY A 43 0.69 -15.18 7.04
CA GLY A 43 1.08 -14.39 8.21
C GLY A 43 2.16 -13.32 7.97
N SER A 44 2.74 -13.30 6.77
CA SER A 44 3.69 -12.27 6.36
C SER A 44 3.11 -11.34 5.29
N TYR A 45 3.64 -10.12 5.21
CA TYR A 45 3.24 -9.14 4.20
C TYR A 45 4.30 -8.99 3.12
N GLN A 46 3.84 -8.80 1.90
CA GLN A 46 4.64 -8.46 0.74
C GLN A 46 4.14 -7.15 0.18
N LEU A 47 5.07 -6.26 -0.14
CA LEU A 47 4.81 -4.97 -0.75
C LEU A 47 5.54 -4.94 -2.09
N ASN A 48 4.81 -4.65 -3.15
CA ASN A 48 5.33 -4.58 -4.51
C ASN A 48 4.96 -3.23 -5.13
N GLU A 49 5.93 -2.57 -5.72
CA GLU A 49 5.77 -1.27 -6.37
C GLU A 49 6.05 -1.44 -7.84
N ASN A 50 5.10 -0.98 -8.64
CA ASN A 50 5.23 -0.97 -10.08
C ASN A 50 4.96 0.44 -10.57
N GLY A 51 6.04 1.15 -10.91
CA GLY A 51 6.03 2.58 -11.17
C GLY A 51 7.45 3.14 -11.23
N PHE A 52 7.82 4.04 -10.31
CA PHE A 52 9.02 4.87 -10.41
C PHE A 52 10.33 4.14 -10.05
N LYS A 53 10.39 3.43 -8.91
CA LYS A 53 11.62 2.75 -8.46
C LYS A 53 11.60 1.22 -8.56
N HIS A 54 10.47 0.62 -8.95
CA HIS A 54 10.28 -0.84 -9.01
C HIS A 54 10.83 -1.57 -7.78
N PHE A 55 10.16 -1.41 -6.64
CA PHE A 55 10.60 -1.95 -5.36
C PHE A 55 9.76 -3.15 -4.93
N GLN A 56 10.42 -4.18 -4.39
CA GLN A 56 9.76 -5.32 -3.82
C GLN A 56 10.34 -5.61 -2.43
N ALA A 57 9.46 -5.73 -1.45
CA ALA A 57 9.80 -6.20 -0.12
C ALA A 57 8.89 -7.37 0.27
N SER A 58 9.50 -8.43 0.78
CA SER A 58 8.80 -9.67 1.17
C SER A 58 9.04 -9.98 2.64
N LYS A 59 8.22 -10.86 3.22
CA LYS A 59 8.33 -11.33 4.61
C LYS A 59 8.29 -10.19 5.66
N LEU A 60 7.53 -9.13 5.40
CA LEU A 60 7.38 -8.00 6.32
C LEU A 60 6.40 -8.36 7.44
N ASN A 61 6.69 -7.92 8.66
CA ASN A 61 5.70 -7.89 9.74
C ASN A 61 4.77 -6.67 9.58
N GLN A 62 3.66 -6.62 10.31
CA GLN A 62 2.67 -5.55 10.17
C GLN A 62 3.27 -4.15 10.35
N GLN A 63 4.09 -3.96 11.38
CA GLN A 63 4.68 -2.65 11.70
C GLN A 63 5.66 -2.19 10.62
N LYS A 64 6.58 -3.07 10.19
CA LYS A 64 7.52 -2.80 9.09
C LYS A 64 6.79 -2.57 7.78
N CYS A 65 5.73 -3.33 7.49
CA CYS A 65 4.93 -3.12 6.29
C CYS A 65 4.32 -1.72 6.22
N ILE A 66 3.78 -1.21 7.34
CA ILE A 66 3.23 0.16 7.39
C ILE A 66 4.33 1.21 7.30
N SER A 67 5.48 1.00 7.94
CA SER A 67 6.62 1.91 7.86
C SER A 67 7.15 2.04 6.43
N VAL A 68 7.41 0.90 5.78
CA VAL A 68 7.85 0.81 4.39
C VAL A 68 6.80 1.43 3.48
N LEU A 69 5.51 1.11 3.65
CA LEU A 69 4.44 1.72 2.88
C LEU A 69 4.48 3.25 2.93
N LYS A 70 4.64 3.85 4.12
CA LYS A 70 4.67 5.32 4.26
C LYS A 70 5.85 5.94 3.51
N GLU A 71 7.04 5.38 3.69
CA GLU A 71 8.25 5.82 2.98
C GLU A 71 8.03 5.74 1.47
N ARG A 72 7.48 4.63 1.01
CA ARG A 72 7.29 4.35 -0.39
C ARG A 72 6.19 5.16 -1.04
N MET A 73 5.10 5.45 -0.33
CA MET A 73 4.12 6.42 -0.79
C MET A 73 4.72 7.82 -0.97
N ASN A 74 5.72 8.23 -0.17
CA ASN A 74 6.38 9.53 -0.37
C ASN A 74 7.26 9.53 -1.64
N ILE A 75 7.90 8.40 -1.95
CA ILE A 75 8.77 8.27 -3.12
C ILE A 75 7.95 8.08 -4.41
N GLU A 76 6.96 7.21 -4.37
CA GLU A 76 6.16 6.79 -5.52
C GLU A 76 5.05 7.80 -5.84
N PHE A 77 4.48 8.44 -4.81
CA PHE A 77 3.37 9.40 -4.93
C PHE A 77 3.71 10.79 -4.36
N PRO A 78 4.83 11.43 -4.75
CA PRO A 78 5.35 12.62 -4.07
C PRO A 78 4.41 13.82 -4.11
N ARG A 79 3.62 13.97 -5.19
CA ARG A 79 2.68 15.09 -5.39
C ARG A 79 1.20 14.67 -5.35
N SER A 80 0.91 13.40 -5.07
CA SER A 80 -0.47 12.92 -5.06
C SER A 80 -1.06 13.06 -3.66
N HIS A 81 -1.86 14.10 -3.46
CA HIS A 81 -2.61 14.30 -2.21
C HIS A 81 -3.75 13.28 -2.05
N GLN A 82 -4.30 12.83 -3.18
CA GLN A 82 -5.33 11.80 -3.26
C GLN A 82 -4.84 10.62 -4.08
N ILE A 83 -5.18 9.41 -3.62
CA ILE A 83 -4.87 8.15 -4.29
C ILE A 83 -6.10 7.25 -4.27
N TYR A 84 -6.18 6.36 -5.24
CA TYR A 84 -7.19 5.32 -5.24
C TYR A 84 -6.72 4.14 -4.40
N ILE A 85 -7.63 3.61 -3.57
CA ILE A 85 -7.47 2.36 -2.86
C ILE A 85 -8.48 1.33 -3.37
N ALA A 86 -8.02 0.11 -3.60
CA ALA A 86 -8.85 -1.06 -3.81
C ALA A 86 -8.42 -2.16 -2.86
N PHE A 87 -9.41 -2.84 -2.30
CA PHE A 87 -9.18 -4.05 -1.54
C PHE A 87 -9.80 -5.20 -2.33
N LYS A 88 -9.02 -6.25 -2.53
CA LYS A 88 -9.45 -7.49 -3.18
C LYS A 88 -9.58 -8.61 -2.15
#